data_AF-A0A5T1UNV9-F1
#
_entry.id   AF-A0A5T1UNV9-F1
#
_cell.length_a   1.000
_cell.length_b   1.000
_cell.length_c   1.000
_cell.angle_alpha   90.00
_cell.angle_beta   90.00
_cell.angle_gamma   90.00
#
_symmetry.space_group_name_H-M   'P 1'
#
loop_
_entity.id
_entity.type
_entity.pdbx_description
1 polymer ?
#
loop_
_entity_poly.entity_id
_entity_poly.type
_entity_poly.pdbx_seq_one_letter_code
_entity_poly.pdbx_strand_id
1 'polypeptide(L)'
;MPQKRIYLYVPFKDKEKAKSLGAMWDDKEKKWFAPKTLDKNIFSQWLYPHQKKEFSFDENEVLTAFKSALENQGLIIEGLPIMDGKIHRVKTTNDKGRELSGAYNGFLDDYPAGFMQNFKTGIKENWKMPIEKNQSNNIKNSQKLHEQIKKDQELREKEILTLQEKTALKLENEYNNARWANSNHAYLKKKGFDENFYLKQDNKGSLLIPLKDENG
;
A
#
# COMPACT_ATOMS: atom_id res chain seq x y z
N MET A 1 32.70 36.45 11.29
CA MET A 1 31.90 35.77 10.25
C MET A 1 31.17 34.59 10.87
N PRO A 2 29.88 34.35 10.61
CA PRO A 2 29.17 33.20 11.15
C PRO A 2 29.77 31.91 10.56
N GLN A 3 30.36 31.09 11.43
CA GLN A 3 31.02 29.84 11.05
C GLN A 3 30.00 28.74 10.77
N LYS A 4 30.19 28.03 9.66
CA LYS A 4 29.31 26.99 9.11
C LYS A 4 29.20 25.77 10.06
N ARG A 5 27.97 25.39 10.42
CA ARG A 5 27.69 24.16 11.20
C ARG A 5 27.95 22.92 10.34
N ILE A 6 28.55 21.87 10.91
CA ILE A 6 28.74 20.57 10.25
C ILE A 6 27.62 19.64 10.71
N TYR A 7 26.67 19.37 9.82
CA TYR A 7 25.57 18.44 10.09
C TYR A 7 26.01 16.99 9.91
N LEU A 8 25.49 16.12 10.76
CA LEU A 8 25.79 14.70 10.86
C LEU A 8 24.55 13.88 10.45
N TYR A 9 24.78 12.79 9.74
CA TYR A 9 23.78 11.82 9.31
C TYR A 9 23.69 10.66 10.30
N VAL A 10 23.19 10.95 11.51
CA VAL A 10 23.10 9.99 12.61
C VAL A 10 21.81 9.17 12.50
N PRO A 11 21.86 7.84 12.29
CA PRO A 11 20.68 6.99 12.36
C PRO A 11 20.06 7.02 13.77
N PHE A 12 18.75 6.85 13.88
CA PHE A 12 18.06 6.90 15.18
C PHE A 12 18.64 5.92 16.23
N LYS A 13 19.13 4.76 15.79
CA LYS A 13 19.77 3.75 16.66
C LYS A 13 21.07 4.26 17.30
N ASP A 14 21.77 5.17 16.64
CA ASP A 14 23.05 5.72 17.08
C ASP A 14 22.92 7.08 17.79
N LYS A 15 21.70 7.57 18.01
CA LYS A 15 21.43 8.88 18.63
C LYS A 15 22.16 9.06 19.97
N GLU A 16 22.18 8.01 20.79
CA GLU A 16 22.78 8.04 22.13
C GLU A 16 24.29 8.06 22.06
N LYS A 17 24.87 7.30 21.10
CA LYS A 17 26.31 7.32 20.83
C LYS A 17 26.76 8.68 20.32
N ALA A 18 26.04 9.27 19.37
CA ALA A 18 26.36 10.59 18.85
C ALA A 18 26.27 11.66 19.93
N LYS A 19 25.22 11.62 20.77
CA LYS A 19 25.07 12.53 21.91
C LYS A 19 26.19 12.35 22.95
N SER A 20 26.59 11.10 23.24
CA SER A 20 27.69 10.79 24.16
C SER A 20 29.04 11.28 23.63
N LEU A 21 29.23 11.31 22.32
CA LEU A 21 30.40 11.90 21.67
C LEU A 21 30.31 13.44 21.56
N GLY A 22 29.26 14.06 22.10
CA GLY A 22 29.10 15.51 22.15
C GLY A 22 28.36 16.12 20.95
N ALA A 23 27.75 15.33 20.07
CA ALA A 23 26.90 15.88 19.02
C ALA A 23 25.68 16.59 19.64
N MET A 24 25.25 17.68 19.01
CA MET A 24 24.10 18.48 19.44
C MET A 24 22.95 18.36 18.43
N TRP A 25 21.71 18.45 18.90
CA TRP A 25 20.52 18.44 18.05
C TRP A 25 20.14 19.87 17.64
N ASP A 26 19.98 20.10 16.35
CA ASP A 26 19.39 21.33 15.81
C ASP A 26 17.90 21.09 15.54
N ASP A 27 17.04 21.70 16.37
CA ASP A 27 15.59 21.51 16.26
C ASP A 27 14.99 22.16 15.00
N LYS A 28 15.60 23.23 14.50
CA LYS A 28 15.11 23.92 13.28
C LYS A 28 15.35 23.07 12.03
N GLU A 29 16.56 22.52 11.92
CA GLU A 29 16.97 21.68 10.79
C GLU A 29 16.64 20.19 10.98
N LYS A 30 16.24 19.79 12.19
CA LYS A 30 16.00 18.41 12.62
C LYS A 30 17.19 17.49 12.32
N LYS A 31 18.40 17.96 12.63
CA LYS A 31 19.66 17.27 12.34
C LYS A 31 20.60 17.33 13.53
N TRP A 32 21.41 16.29 13.67
CA TRP A 32 22.57 16.33 14.57
C TRP A 32 23.67 17.18 13.95
N PHE A 33 24.43 17.90 14.76
CA PHE A 33 25.60 18.66 14.32
C PHE A 33 26.75 18.52 15.32
N ALA A 34 27.97 18.59 14.79
CA ALA A 34 29.18 18.61 15.62
C ALA A 34 29.38 20.02 16.22
N PRO A 35 29.54 20.16 17.56
CA PRO A 35 29.85 21.45 18.16
C PRO A 35 31.25 21.92 17.76
N LYS A 36 31.45 23.24 17.76
CA LYS A 36 32.70 23.88 17.27
C LYS A 36 33.95 23.48 18.04
N THR A 37 33.79 23.03 19.28
CA THR A 37 34.88 22.69 20.20
C THR A 37 35.46 21.30 19.97
N LEU A 38 34.79 20.45 19.19
CA LEU A 38 35.21 19.07 18.94
C LEU A 38 35.74 18.89 17.51
N ASP A 39 36.72 18.01 17.36
CA ASP A 39 37.22 17.62 16.05
C ASP A 39 36.13 16.85 15.27
N LYS A 40 35.97 17.20 13.99
CA LYS A 40 35.02 16.58 13.05
C LYS A 40 35.28 15.08 12.88
N ASN A 41 36.52 14.63 13.04
CA ASN A 41 36.92 13.23 12.84
C ASN A 41 36.28 12.28 13.87
N ILE A 42 35.90 12.79 15.05
CA ILE A 42 35.17 12.02 16.08
C ILE A 42 33.85 11.49 15.52
N PHE A 43 33.22 12.25 14.62
CA PHE A 43 31.94 11.92 14.01
C PHE A 43 32.09 11.35 12.59
N SER A 44 33.28 10.84 12.22
CA SER A 44 33.59 10.32 10.87
C SER A 44 32.56 9.32 10.35
N GLN A 45 32.03 8.47 11.23
CA GLN A 45 30.96 7.50 10.93
C GLN A 45 29.64 8.15 10.45
N TRP A 46 29.38 9.41 10.81
CA TRP A 46 28.16 10.15 10.46
C TRP A 46 28.41 11.39 9.60
N LEU A 47 29.63 11.64 9.14
CA LEU A 47 29.94 12.80 8.29
C LEU A 47 29.29 12.70 6.90
N TYR A 48 29.14 11.48 6.39
CA TYR A 48 28.56 11.22 5.08
C TYR A 48 27.19 10.55 5.22
N PRO A 49 26.24 10.84 4.33
CA PRO A 49 24.99 10.10 4.28
C PRO A 49 25.33 8.62 4.08
N HIS A 50 24.68 7.76 4.87
CA HIS A 50 24.83 6.31 4.68
C HIS A 50 24.44 6.00 3.23
N GLN A 51 25.36 5.42 2.48
CA GLN A 51 25.12 5.03 1.10
C GLN A 51 23.92 4.09 1.07
N LYS A 52 23.01 4.32 0.12
CA LYS A 52 21.89 3.42 -0.14
C LYS A 52 22.52 2.05 -0.42
N LYS A 53 22.27 1.04 0.42
CA LYS A 53 22.55 -0.34 0.01
C LYS A 53 21.55 -0.63 -1.09
N GLU A 54 22.03 -0.64 -2.32
CA GLU A 54 21.30 -1.24 -3.43
C GLU A 54 21.30 -2.74 -3.15
N PHE A 55 20.14 -3.25 -2.72
CA PHE A 55 19.97 -4.69 -2.66
C PHE A 55 19.67 -5.15 -4.09
N SER A 56 20.64 -5.79 -4.73
CA SER A 56 20.40 -6.53 -5.96
C SER A 56 19.97 -7.95 -5.59
N PHE A 57 18.69 -8.24 -5.71
CA PHE A 57 18.20 -9.61 -5.66
C PHE A 57 18.05 -10.15 -7.08
N ASP A 58 18.33 -11.43 -7.27
CA ASP A 58 17.90 -12.11 -8.48
C ASP A 58 16.37 -12.25 -8.47
N GLU A 59 15.71 -11.82 -9.55
CA GLU A 59 14.24 -11.81 -9.62
C GLU A 59 13.67 -13.22 -9.45
N ASN A 60 14.29 -14.24 -10.05
CA ASN A 60 13.81 -15.62 -9.93
C ASN A 60 13.95 -16.14 -8.51
N GLU A 61 15.03 -15.81 -7.81
CA GLU A 61 15.20 -16.17 -6.39
C GLU A 61 14.08 -15.57 -5.53
N VAL A 62 13.77 -14.29 -5.74
CA VAL A 62 12.70 -13.58 -5.03
C VAL A 62 11.34 -14.22 -5.29
N LEU A 63 11.01 -14.46 -6.57
CA LEU A 63 9.74 -15.05 -6.96
C LEU A 63 9.60 -16.48 -6.40
N THR A 64 10.69 -17.25 -6.38
CA THR A 64 10.70 -18.61 -5.83
C THR A 64 10.53 -18.62 -4.31
N ALA A 65 11.22 -17.72 -3.60
CA ALA A 65 11.09 -17.58 -2.16
C ALA A 65 9.68 -17.09 -1.77
N PHE A 66 9.12 -16.16 -2.53
CA PHE A 66 7.77 -15.67 -2.32
C PHE A 66 6.72 -16.75 -2.61
N LYS A 67 6.89 -17.50 -3.70
CA LYS A 67 6.04 -18.65 -4.03
C LYS A 67 5.98 -19.65 -2.88
N SER A 68 7.15 -20.05 -2.38
CA SER A 68 7.25 -21.01 -1.27
C SER A 68 6.52 -20.51 -0.03
N ALA A 69 6.60 -19.21 0.27
CA ALA A 69 5.87 -18.62 1.39
C ALA A 69 4.35 -18.60 1.17
N LEU A 70 3.87 -18.33 -0.05
CA LEU A 70 2.44 -18.40 -0.40
C LEU A 70 1.90 -19.83 -0.27
N GLU A 71 2.63 -20.82 -0.78
CA GLU A 71 2.27 -22.23 -0.70
C GLU A 71 2.23 -22.73 0.75
N ASN A 72 3.17 -22.28 1.60
CA ASN A 72 3.17 -22.58 3.03
C ASN A 72 1.92 -22.04 3.76
N GLN A 73 1.33 -20.94 3.27
CA GLN A 73 0.07 -20.40 3.79
C GLN A 73 -1.17 -21.06 3.17
N GLY A 74 -0.97 -22.10 2.35
CA GLY A 74 -2.03 -22.87 1.70
C GLY A 74 -2.64 -22.18 0.48
N LEU A 75 -1.95 -21.22 -0.13
CA LEU A 75 -2.33 -20.59 -1.39
C LEU A 75 -1.76 -21.41 -2.55
N ILE A 76 -2.59 -21.69 -3.55
CA ILE A 76 -2.21 -22.46 -4.74
C ILE A 76 -1.85 -21.47 -5.85
N ILE A 77 -0.57 -21.42 -6.22
CA ILE A 77 -0.03 -20.55 -7.27
C ILE A 77 0.36 -21.40 -8.48
N GLU A 78 -0.31 -21.19 -9.61
CA GLU A 78 0.06 -21.80 -10.89
C GLU A 78 1.24 -21.00 -11.49
N GLY A 79 2.45 -21.58 -11.50
CA GLY A 79 3.64 -20.93 -12.03
C GLY A 79 4.41 -20.07 -11.01
N LEU A 80 4.90 -18.90 -11.43
CA LEU A 80 5.58 -17.92 -10.58
C LEU A 80 4.59 -16.83 -10.13
N PRO A 81 4.69 -16.32 -8.89
CA PRO A 81 3.82 -15.26 -8.40
C PRO A 81 4.08 -13.93 -9.13
N ILE A 82 3.05 -13.10 -9.27
CA ILE A 82 3.18 -11.77 -9.88
C ILE A 82 3.40 -10.74 -8.77
N MET A 83 4.53 -10.04 -8.81
CA MET A 83 4.92 -9.01 -7.83
C MET A 83 4.84 -7.60 -8.45
N ASP A 84 3.65 -7.23 -8.96
CA ASP A 84 3.36 -5.94 -9.62
C ASP A 84 2.69 -4.91 -8.69
N GLY A 85 2.64 -5.19 -7.38
CA GLY A 85 1.97 -4.39 -6.35
C GLY A 85 0.45 -4.50 -6.32
N LYS A 86 -0.18 -5.28 -7.22
CA LYS A 86 -1.63 -5.47 -7.26
C LYS A 86 -2.06 -6.71 -6.49
N ILE A 87 -3.30 -6.69 -6.01
CA ILE A 87 -3.89 -7.85 -5.34
C ILE A 87 -4.27 -8.91 -6.38
N HIS A 88 -3.65 -10.07 -6.30
CA HIS A 88 -3.95 -11.26 -7.08
C HIS A 88 -4.77 -12.24 -6.25
N ARG A 89 -5.88 -12.73 -6.82
CA ARG A 89 -6.78 -13.70 -6.18
C ARG A 89 -6.44 -15.11 -6.62
N VAL A 90 -6.30 -16.02 -5.67
CA VAL A 90 -5.89 -17.42 -5.93
C VAL A 90 -6.71 -18.40 -5.13
N LYS A 91 -6.67 -19.67 -5.54
CA LYS A 91 -7.30 -20.76 -4.81
C LYS A 91 -6.51 -21.07 -3.54
N THR A 92 -7.21 -21.59 -2.56
CA THR A 92 -6.63 -22.20 -1.35
C THR A 92 -6.87 -23.71 -1.39
N THR A 93 -6.10 -24.45 -0.60
CA THR A 93 -6.24 -25.92 -0.46
C THR A 93 -7.65 -26.35 -0.03
N ASN A 94 -8.40 -25.48 0.64
CA ASN A 94 -9.75 -25.74 1.14
C ASN A 94 -10.87 -25.21 0.22
N ASP A 95 -10.54 -24.64 -0.94
CA ASP A 95 -11.53 -24.08 -1.86
C ASP A 95 -12.27 -25.15 -2.67
N LYS A 96 -13.57 -24.91 -2.89
CA LYS A 96 -14.41 -25.77 -3.73
C LYS A 96 -14.79 -25.06 -5.02
N GLY A 97 -14.73 -25.77 -6.14
CA GLY A 97 -15.18 -25.25 -7.44
C GLY A 97 -14.39 -24.03 -7.93
N ARG A 98 -15.07 -22.88 -8.03
CA ARG A 98 -14.52 -21.62 -8.57
C ARG A 98 -14.18 -20.59 -7.48
N GLU A 99 -14.16 -21.00 -6.22
CA GLU A 99 -13.78 -20.12 -5.11
C GLU A 99 -12.31 -19.69 -5.22
N LEU A 100 -12.04 -18.42 -4.92
CA LEU A 100 -10.70 -17.82 -4.88
C LEU A 100 -10.49 -17.17 -3.51
N SER A 101 -10.31 -18.00 -2.49
CA SER A 101 -10.24 -17.57 -1.09
C SER A 101 -8.82 -17.26 -0.62
N GLY A 102 -7.88 -17.09 -1.55
CA GLY A 102 -6.54 -16.58 -1.30
C GLY A 102 -6.36 -15.22 -1.95
N ALA A 103 -5.57 -14.34 -1.31
CA ALA A 103 -5.14 -13.08 -1.89
C ALA A 103 -3.68 -12.81 -1.56
N TYR A 104 -2.94 -12.26 -2.52
CA TYR A 104 -1.58 -11.79 -2.27
C TYR A 104 -1.27 -10.55 -3.12
N ASN A 105 -0.24 -9.80 -2.73
CA ASN A 105 0.43 -8.84 -3.60
C ASN A 105 1.93 -8.86 -3.29
N GLY A 106 2.76 -8.44 -4.22
CA GLY A 106 4.21 -8.37 -4.02
C GLY A 106 4.79 -7.13 -4.67
N PHE A 107 5.89 -6.64 -4.12
CA PHE A 107 6.66 -5.50 -4.61
C PHE A 107 8.10 -5.93 -4.80
N LEU A 108 8.68 -5.58 -5.96
CA LEU A 108 10.10 -5.78 -6.25
C LEU A 108 10.96 -4.53 -5.94
N ASP A 109 10.32 -3.42 -5.57
CA ASP A 109 11.00 -2.13 -5.40
C ASP A 109 11.82 -2.06 -4.10
N ASP A 110 13.09 -1.66 -4.23
CA ASP A 110 14.13 -1.55 -3.19
C ASP A 110 14.46 -2.85 -2.43
N TYR A 111 13.47 -3.44 -1.76
CA TYR A 111 13.59 -4.66 -0.98
C TYR A 111 12.31 -5.50 -1.13
N PRO A 112 12.40 -6.71 -1.73
CA PRO A 112 11.22 -7.47 -2.06
C PRO A 112 10.39 -7.84 -0.83
N ALA A 113 9.12 -7.48 -0.92
CA ALA A 113 8.16 -7.68 0.14
C ALA A 113 6.79 -8.00 -0.47
N GLY A 114 5.92 -8.62 0.32
CA GLY A 114 4.60 -8.97 -0.14
C GLY A 114 3.60 -9.08 0.99
N PHE A 115 2.34 -9.16 0.60
CA PHE A 115 1.21 -9.43 1.45
C PHE A 115 0.60 -10.76 1.07
N MET A 116 0.17 -11.55 2.05
CA MET A 116 -0.51 -12.82 1.84
C MET A 116 -1.67 -12.98 2.82
N GLN A 117 -2.79 -13.46 2.31
CA GLN A 117 -4.01 -13.68 3.08
C GLN A 117 -4.75 -14.92 2.61
N ASN A 118 -5.14 -15.75 3.56
CA ASN A 118 -6.00 -16.91 3.35
C ASN A 118 -7.33 -16.68 4.09
N PHE A 119 -8.43 -16.54 3.35
CA PHE A 119 -9.75 -16.25 3.90
C PHE A 119 -10.40 -17.48 4.56
N LYS A 120 -9.93 -18.70 4.27
CA LYS A 120 -10.44 -19.93 4.90
C LYS A 120 -9.81 -20.17 6.27
N THR A 121 -8.53 -19.87 6.43
CA THR A 121 -7.82 -20.00 7.73
C THR A 121 -7.87 -18.72 8.55
N GLY A 122 -8.16 -17.58 7.92
CA GLY A 122 -8.13 -16.26 8.55
C GLY A 122 -6.72 -15.69 8.70
N ILE A 123 -5.68 -16.39 8.21
CA ILE A 123 -4.30 -15.95 8.34
C ILE A 123 -4.03 -14.77 7.39
N LYS A 124 -3.37 -13.75 7.92
CA LYS A 124 -2.99 -12.52 7.21
C LYS A 124 -1.58 -12.13 7.65
N GLU A 125 -0.62 -12.16 6.72
CA GLU A 125 0.78 -11.91 7.02
C GLU A 125 1.46 -11.03 5.95
N ASN A 126 2.53 -10.35 6.37
CA ASN A 126 3.42 -9.63 5.48
C ASN A 126 4.70 -10.44 5.31
N TRP A 127 5.06 -10.73 4.06
CA TRP A 127 6.28 -11.41 3.69
C TRP A 127 7.38 -10.42 3.31
N LYS A 128 8.63 -10.81 3.59
CA LYS A 128 9.84 -10.08 3.27
C LYS A 128 10.91 -11.08 2.84
N MET A 129 11.69 -10.73 1.82
CA MET A 129 12.78 -11.59 1.33
C MET A 129 13.79 -11.90 2.44
N PRO A 130 13.97 -13.15 2.88
CA PRO A 130 14.92 -13.45 3.96
C PRO A 130 16.33 -12.98 3.58
N ILE A 131 16.95 -12.13 4.41
CA ILE A 131 18.37 -11.76 4.24
C ILE A 131 19.20 -12.47 5.29
N GLU A 132 20.37 -12.99 4.90
CA GLU A 132 21.36 -13.46 5.86
C GLU A 132 21.74 -12.36 6.86
N LYS A 133 21.80 -12.70 8.16
CA LYS A 133 21.96 -11.76 9.30
C LYS A 133 23.09 -10.75 9.16
N ASN A 134 24.11 -11.00 8.34
CA ASN A 134 25.25 -10.12 8.11
C ASN A 134 24.91 -8.81 7.37
N GLN A 135 23.76 -8.70 6.70
CA GLN A 135 23.36 -7.47 5.99
C GLN A 135 22.33 -6.62 6.76
N SER A 136 21.80 -7.12 7.88
CA SER A 136 20.70 -6.50 8.67
C SER A 136 21.09 -5.23 9.44
N ASN A 137 22.38 -4.90 9.53
CA ASN A 137 22.87 -3.74 10.28
C ASN A 137 23.14 -2.55 9.35
N ASN A 138 22.07 -1.94 8.82
CA ASN A 138 21.96 -0.48 8.61
C ASN A 138 20.76 -0.18 7.72
N ILE A 139 19.63 0.12 8.36
CA ILE A 139 18.44 0.63 7.65
C ILE A 139 17.94 1.84 8.43
N LYS A 140 17.95 2.99 7.75
CA LYS A 140 16.86 4.00 7.69
C LYS A 140 17.38 5.28 7.03
N ASN A 141 16.91 5.55 5.81
CA ASN A 141 16.76 6.91 5.30
C ASN A 141 15.25 7.18 5.18
N SER A 142 14.71 8.02 6.06
CA SER A 142 13.26 8.16 6.27
C SER A 142 12.60 9.29 5.46
N GLN A 143 13.35 10.19 4.83
CA GLN A 143 12.76 11.39 4.22
C GLN A 143 12.38 11.18 2.74
N LYS A 144 13.33 10.81 1.87
CA LYS A 144 13.04 10.58 0.44
C LYS A 144 12.07 9.43 0.19
N LEU A 145 12.18 8.36 0.98
CA LEU A 145 11.27 7.22 0.90
C LEU A 145 9.85 7.62 1.32
N HIS A 146 9.70 8.44 2.37
CA HIS A 146 8.39 8.93 2.79
C HIS A 146 7.77 9.88 1.78
N GLU A 147 8.57 10.75 1.14
CA GLU A 147 8.11 11.60 0.05
C GLU A 147 7.65 10.80 -1.16
N GLN A 148 8.37 9.73 -1.54
CA GLN A 148 7.98 8.86 -2.63
C GLN A 148 6.68 8.10 -2.31
N ILE A 149 6.60 7.49 -1.11
CA ILE A 149 5.38 6.82 -0.64
C ILE A 149 4.18 7.78 -0.66
N LYS A 150 4.37 9.01 -0.19
CA LYS A 150 3.32 10.03 -0.19
C LYS A 150 2.87 10.38 -1.60
N LYS A 151 3.81 10.60 -2.53
CA LYS A 151 3.47 10.85 -3.95
C LYS A 151 2.72 9.68 -4.59
N ASP A 152 3.16 8.46 -4.33
CA ASP A 152 2.51 7.26 -4.88
C ASP A 152 1.13 7.02 -4.25
N GLN A 153 0.92 7.44 -2.99
CA GLN A 153 -0.40 7.46 -2.36
C GLN A 153 -1.31 8.51 -3.01
N GLU A 154 -0.83 9.75 -3.15
CA GLU A 154 -1.59 10.83 -3.80
C GLU A 154 -1.96 10.50 -5.26
N LEU A 155 -1.07 9.83 -6.00
CA LEU A 155 -1.34 9.38 -7.36
C LEU A 155 -2.45 8.32 -7.37
N ARG A 156 -2.35 7.30 -6.50
CA ARG A 156 -3.37 6.24 -6.38
C ARG A 156 -4.73 6.80 -5.97
N GLU A 157 -4.77 7.74 -5.03
CA GLU A 157 -6.00 8.40 -4.61
C GLU A 157 -6.66 9.16 -5.77
N LYS A 158 -5.87 9.90 -6.56
CA LYS A 158 -6.36 10.57 -7.78
C LYS A 158 -6.90 9.58 -8.80
N GLU A 159 -6.19 8.49 -9.08
CA GLU A 159 -6.65 7.46 -10.01
C GLU A 159 -7.99 6.84 -9.57
N ILE A 160 -8.11 6.52 -8.27
CA ILE A 160 -9.35 5.99 -7.69
C ILE A 160 -10.49 7.01 -7.84
N LEU A 161 -10.26 8.28 -7.52
CA LEU A 161 -11.27 9.35 -7.65
C LEU A 161 -11.73 9.49 -9.11
N THR A 162 -10.81 9.54 -10.08
CA THR A 162 -11.18 9.65 -11.50
C THR A 162 -11.97 8.44 -12.00
N LEU A 163 -11.69 7.24 -11.48
CA LEU A 163 -12.43 6.03 -11.84
C LEU A 163 -13.84 6.05 -11.23
N GLN A 164 -13.96 6.51 -9.98
CA GLN A 164 -15.23 6.68 -9.29
C GLN A 164 -16.11 7.72 -9.99
N GLU A 165 -15.57 8.90 -10.33
CA GLU A 165 -16.28 9.94 -11.07
C GLU A 165 -16.79 9.44 -12.43
N LYS A 166 -15.94 8.76 -13.21
CA LYS A 166 -16.34 8.16 -14.50
C LYS A 166 -17.47 7.15 -14.33
N THR A 167 -17.41 6.33 -13.28
CA THR A 167 -18.42 5.32 -12.99
C THR A 167 -19.74 5.96 -12.54
N ALA A 168 -19.66 6.98 -11.68
CA ALA A 168 -20.82 7.74 -11.20
C ALA A 168 -21.55 8.43 -12.36
N LEU A 169 -20.82 9.13 -13.24
CA LEU A 169 -21.38 9.75 -14.44
C LEU A 169 -22.06 8.73 -15.37
N LYS A 170 -21.49 7.53 -15.51
CA LYS A 170 -22.09 6.46 -16.31
C LYS A 170 -23.41 5.98 -15.68
N LEU A 171 -23.41 5.71 -14.38
CA LEU A 171 -24.60 5.25 -13.66
C LEU A 171 -25.70 6.32 -13.61
N GLU A 172 -25.33 7.58 -13.44
CA GLU A 172 -26.26 8.71 -13.48
C GLU A 172 -26.92 8.83 -14.86
N ASN A 173 -26.15 8.74 -15.94
CA ASN A 173 -26.70 8.72 -17.30
C ASN A 173 -27.63 7.52 -17.55
N GLU A 174 -27.24 6.34 -17.08
CA GLU A 174 -28.07 5.13 -17.18
C GLU A 174 -29.41 5.31 -16.45
N TYR A 175 -29.36 5.83 -15.22
CA TYR A 175 -30.53 6.12 -14.42
C TYR A 175 -31.39 7.22 -15.04
N ASN A 176 -30.81 8.33 -15.53
CA ASN A 176 -31.55 9.44 -16.12
C ASN A 176 -32.30 9.02 -17.39
N ASN A 177 -31.70 8.15 -18.21
CA ASN A 177 -32.31 7.61 -19.43
C ASN A 177 -33.28 6.44 -19.17
N ALA A 178 -33.25 5.83 -17.99
CA ALA A 178 -34.16 4.77 -17.63
C ALA A 178 -35.61 5.28 -17.45
N ARG A 179 -36.56 4.37 -17.67
CA ARG A 179 -37.99 4.66 -17.52
C ARG A 179 -38.38 4.59 -16.06
N TRP A 180 -39.43 5.33 -15.67
CA TRP A 180 -40.04 5.18 -14.36
C TRP A 180 -40.49 3.73 -14.12
N ALA A 181 -40.34 3.25 -12.89
CA ALA A 181 -40.80 1.93 -12.50
C ALA A 181 -42.32 1.81 -12.73
N ASN A 182 -42.78 0.63 -13.14
CA ASN A 182 -44.22 0.41 -13.26
C ASN A 182 -44.83 0.29 -11.86
N SER A 183 -45.92 1.00 -11.58
CA SER A 183 -46.64 0.89 -10.30
C SER A 183 -47.15 -0.53 -10.01
N ASN A 184 -47.37 -1.34 -11.06
CA ASN A 184 -47.71 -2.75 -10.94
C ASN A 184 -46.51 -3.70 -10.75
N HIS A 185 -45.29 -3.19 -10.53
CA HIS A 185 -44.10 -4.01 -10.36
C HIS A 185 -44.21 -4.93 -9.12
N ALA A 186 -43.87 -6.21 -9.28
CA ALA A 186 -44.09 -7.25 -8.26
C ALA A 186 -43.45 -6.93 -6.90
N TYR A 187 -42.25 -6.34 -6.90
CA TYR A 187 -41.57 -5.92 -5.67
C TYR A 187 -42.29 -4.77 -4.96
N LEU A 188 -42.81 -3.77 -5.70
CA LEU A 188 -43.49 -2.60 -5.13
C LEU A 188 -44.82 -3.01 -4.47
N LYS A 189 -45.61 -3.83 -5.17
CA LYS A 189 -46.84 -4.42 -4.62
C LYS A 189 -46.59 -5.24 -3.36
N LYS A 190 -45.56 -6.09 -3.37
CA LYS A 190 -45.20 -6.90 -2.19
C LYS A 190 -44.78 -6.04 -0.99
N LYS A 191 -44.19 -4.86 -1.25
CA LYS A 191 -43.77 -3.90 -0.22
C LYS A 191 -44.84 -2.88 0.16
N GLY A 192 -45.99 -2.87 -0.53
CA GLY A 192 -47.11 -1.96 -0.25
C GLY A 192 -46.83 -0.51 -0.65
N PHE A 193 -46.01 -0.28 -1.68
CA PHE A 193 -45.78 1.05 -2.22
C PHE A 193 -46.76 1.35 -3.37
N ASP A 194 -47.57 2.39 -3.20
CA ASP A 194 -48.56 2.83 -4.19
C ASP A 194 -48.01 3.92 -5.13
N GLU A 195 -46.93 4.59 -4.71
CA GLU A 195 -46.24 5.66 -5.45
C GLU A 195 -44.82 5.25 -5.88
N ASN A 196 -44.33 5.87 -6.96
CA ASN A 196 -42.97 5.69 -7.44
C ASN A 196 -42.01 6.65 -6.72
N PHE A 197 -41.36 6.16 -5.65
CA PHE A 197 -40.35 6.87 -4.85
C PHE A 197 -39.01 7.06 -5.59
N TYR A 198 -39.02 7.77 -6.70
CA TYR A 198 -37.85 7.94 -7.58
C TYR A 198 -37.28 6.60 -8.07
N LEU A 199 -38.10 5.55 -8.15
CA LEU A 199 -37.66 4.26 -8.63
C LEU A 199 -37.82 4.20 -10.15
N LYS A 200 -36.73 3.82 -10.82
CA LYS A 200 -36.73 3.57 -12.26
C LYS A 200 -36.58 2.09 -12.53
N GLN A 201 -36.74 1.70 -13.78
CA GLN A 201 -36.52 0.32 -14.21
C GLN A 201 -35.71 0.27 -15.49
N ASP A 202 -34.83 -0.72 -15.59
CA ASP A 202 -34.10 -1.00 -16.82
C ASP A 202 -35.01 -1.65 -17.88
N ASN A 203 -34.45 -1.91 -19.07
CA ASN A 203 -35.17 -2.57 -20.16
C ASN A 203 -35.52 -4.06 -19.86
N LYS A 204 -34.96 -4.64 -18.80
CA LYS A 204 -35.19 -6.02 -18.35
C LYS A 204 -36.21 -6.09 -17.21
N GLY A 205 -36.70 -4.96 -16.71
CA GLY A 205 -37.62 -4.86 -15.58
C GLY A 205 -36.96 -4.88 -14.20
N SER A 206 -35.63 -4.76 -14.12
CA SER A 206 -34.91 -4.61 -12.85
C SER A 206 -35.12 -3.20 -12.29
N LEU A 207 -35.43 -3.07 -11.00
CA LEU A 207 -35.54 -1.77 -10.34
C LEU A 207 -34.17 -1.12 -10.15
N LEU A 208 -34.09 0.16 -10.50
CA LEU A 208 -32.94 1.03 -10.31
C LEU A 208 -33.21 1.99 -9.16
N ILE A 209 -32.33 1.97 -8.18
CA ILE A 209 -32.38 2.81 -6.97
C ILE A 209 -31.15 3.73 -7.01
N PRO A 210 -31.32 5.06 -7.12
CA PRO A 210 -30.17 5.96 -7.10
C PRO A 210 -29.60 6.04 -5.68
N LEU A 211 -28.30 5.80 -5.54
CA LEU A 211 -27.56 6.06 -4.31
C LEU A 211 -26.62 7.23 -4.57
N LYS A 212 -26.70 8.22 -3.71
CA LYS A 212 -25.96 9.48 -3.78
C LYS A 212 -25.24 9.71 -2.47
N ASP A 213 -24.10 10.39 -2.52
CA ASP A 213 -23.41 10.80 -1.31
C ASP A 213 -24.06 12.06 -0.71
N GLU A 214 -23.45 12.63 0.34
CA GLU A 214 -23.97 13.81 1.02
C GLU A 214 -24.04 15.07 0.15
N ASN A 215 -23.34 15.08 -0.98
CA ASN A 215 -23.29 16.20 -1.93
C ASN A 215 -24.18 15.98 -3.17
N GLY A 216 -24.81 14.81 -3.30
CA GLY A 216 -25.86 14.53 -4.29
C GLY A 216 -25.37 13.91 -5.58
#